data_AF-A0A482WJW3-F1
#
_entry.id   AF-A0A482WJW3-F1
#
_cell.length_a   1.000
_cell.length_b   1.000
_cell.length_c   1.000
_cell.angle_alpha   90.00
_cell.angle_beta   90.00
_cell.angle_gamma   90.00
#
_symmetry.space_group_name_H-M   'P 1'
#
loop_
_entity.id
_entity.type
_entity.pdbx_description
1 polymer ?
#
loop_
_entity_poly.entity_id
_entity_poly.type
_entity_poly.pdbx_seq_one_letter_code
_entity_poly.pdbx_strand_id
1 'polypeptide(L)'
;MQQERKELLQETRPIAKKKEGQNSAKKPRLSTCDCNVGPENGHFYTHLGAAPSIASLRNKFESQTGFKGNALRIEKVIETRNEGKSETGCPLAKWVIRRSSPSEKLLLVVKTRENHNCDQRIVVVVIVAWDGLPANEADDLYDFMSKNQSNFGDPVKRGCSSNRKKTCSCQGDNPESSGVSFSFGCSFSVFFSGCKFARSKDAKKFNVSELSVQSELEMCTELLVYRMSVLLRTLAPTAYQTMIKNKEGVECRLGCLSNLEVSPFAGLTLCMDFCAHAHRDINNMENGSTVDPMGGVALALSHGSVLLECARHELHASTALRNPNRASPSRIAVVLYQHKMLNKRNHGAESWGKIPKLKLLSKSFFKTAIVCRIPFRKHPRNSPGFS
;
A
#
# COMPACT_ATOMS: atom_id res chain seq x y z
N MET A 1 -9.16 30.12 57.11
CA MET A 1 -8.92 30.44 55.67
C MET A 1 -8.82 29.18 54.80
N GLN A 2 -9.74 28.21 54.96
CA GLN A 2 -10.02 27.12 53.99
C GLN A 2 -11.43 26.54 54.23
N GLN A 3 -12.46 27.38 54.43
CA GLN A 3 -13.82 26.88 54.67
C GLN A 3 -14.96 27.82 54.23
N GLU A 4 -14.76 28.73 53.25
CA GLU A 4 -15.83 29.64 52.77
C GLU A 4 -15.74 29.93 51.27
N ARG A 5 -15.89 28.90 50.43
CA ARG A 5 -16.12 29.09 48.98
C ARG A 5 -16.86 27.92 48.34
N LYS A 6 -17.95 27.46 48.98
CA LYS A 6 -18.79 26.36 48.48
C LYS A 6 -20.28 26.70 48.31
N GLU A 7 -20.65 27.96 48.37
CA GLU A 7 -22.04 28.39 48.18
C GLU A 7 -22.08 29.59 47.24
N LEU A 8 -22.15 29.31 45.94
CA LEU A 8 -22.64 30.18 44.87
C LEU A 8 -22.51 29.39 43.58
N LEU A 9 -23.60 28.71 43.21
CA LEU A 9 -24.01 28.21 41.88
C LEU A 9 -24.97 27.02 42.06
N GLN A 10 -26.05 27.23 42.82
CA GLN A 10 -27.30 26.49 42.66
C GLN A 10 -28.38 27.52 42.39
N GLU A 11 -28.79 27.64 41.12
CA GLU A 11 -30.16 27.87 40.68
C GLU A 11 -30.16 28.29 39.21
N THR A 12 -30.44 27.31 38.34
CA THR A 12 -31.24 27.45 37.11
C THR A 12 -31.33 26.07 36.48
N ARG A 13 -32.45 25.38 36.71
CA ARG A 13 -32.79 24.12 36.00
C ARG A 13 -33.49 24.46 34.68
N PRO A 14 -33.04 23.94 33.53
CA PRO A 14 -33.90 23.75 32.39
C PRO A 14 -34.39 22.29 32.32
N ILE A 15 -35.70 22.16 32.46
CA ILE A 15 -36.64 21.13 31.99
C ILE A 15 -36.03 19.97 31.19
N ALA A 16 -36.19 18.75 31.73
CA ALA A 16 -35.87 17.50 31.06
C ALA A 16 -36.69 17.31 29.78
N LYS A 17 -36.06 17.43 28.61
CA LYS A 17 -36.61 16.93 27.35
C LYS A 17 -36.32 15.44 27.24
N LYS A 18 -37.38 14.64 27.09
CA LYS A 18 -37.34 13.23 26.71
C LYS A 18 -36.35 13.03 25.56
N LYS A 19 -35.34 12.17 25.73
CA LYS A 19 -34.53 11.66 24.62
C LYS A 19 -35.39 10.64 23.87
N GLU A 20 -36.15 11.12 22.89
CA GLU A 20 -36.66 10.27 21.82
C GLU A 20 -35.47 9.61 21.12
N GLY A 21 -35.61 8.31 20.82
CA GLY A 21 -34.58 7.47 20.25
C GLY A 21 -34.00 8.05 18.99
N GLN A 22 -32.77 8.55 19.07
CA GLN A 22 -31.97 8.84 17.89
C GLN A 22 -31.58 7.50 17.27
N ASN A 23 -32.34 7.13 16.24
CA ASN A 23 -31.96 6.17 15.22
C ASN A 23 -30.46 6.30 14.95
N SER A 24 -29.71 5.25 15.30
CA SER A 24 -28.32 5.09 14.92
C SER A 24 -28.22 5.33 13.41
N ALA A 25 -27.58 6.42 13.00
CA ALA A 25 -27.34 6.74 11.61
C ALA A 25 -26.66 5.52 10.96
N LYS A 26 -27.41 4.81 10.12
CA LYS A 26 -26.90 3.68 9.34
C LYS A 26 -25.71 4.19 8.54
N LYS A 27 -24.52 3.61 8.77
CA LYS A 27 -23.36 3.80 7.90
C LYS A 27 -23.79 3.57 6.45
N PRO A 28 -23.31 4.37 5.47
CA PRO A 28 -23.69 4.20 4.08
C PRO A 28 -23.36 2.78 3.61
N ARG A 29 -24.31 2.10 2.97
CA ARG A 29 -24.13 0.78 2.38
C ARG A 29 -23.03 0.86 1.32
N LEU A 30 -21.87 0.27 1.58
CA LEU A 30 -20.78 0.12 0.62
C LEU A 30 -20.94 -1.16 -0.21
N SER A 31 -22.15 -1.39 -0.72
CA SER A 31 -22.43 -2.46 -1.68
C SER A 31 -23.29 -1.89 -2.80
N THR A 32 -22.65 -1.52 -3.91
CA THR A 32 -23.27 -0.93 -5.12
C THR A 32 -24.03 -1.96 -5.97
N CYS A 33 -24.57 -3.01 -5.37
CA CYS A 33 -25.27 -4.07 -6.09
C CYS A 33 -26.63 -4.36 -5.48
N ASP A 34 -27.57 -4.81 -6.30
CA ASP A 34 -28.96 -5.10 -5.90
C ASP A 34 -29.10 -6.46 -5.18
N CYS A 35 -27.99 -7.13 -4.88
CA CYS A 35 -28.01 -8.30 -4.02
C CYS A 35 -28.47 -7.87 -2.62
N ASN A 36 -29.68 -8.25 -2.22
CA ASN A 36 -30.26 -7.89 -0.95
C ASN A 36 -29.73 -8.80 0.17
N VAL A 37 -28.41 -8.76 0.38
CA VAL A 37 -27.70 -9.59 1.36
C VAL A 37 -27.40 -8.80 2.62
N GLY A 38 -27.21 -9.53 3.73
CA GLY A 38 -26.80 -8.97 5.01
C GLY A 38 -25.42 -8.30 4.98
N PRO A 39 -24.88 -7.86 6.12
CA PRO A 39 -23.57 -7.25 6.20
C PRO A 39 -22.48 -8.19 5.66
N GLU A 40 -21.67 -7.69 4.72
CA GLU A 40 -20.54 -8.42 4.14
C GLU A 40 -19.39 -8.56 5.17
N ASN A 41 -18.71 -9.71 5.14
CA ASN A 41 -17.44 -9.89 5.84
C ASN A 41 -16.31 -9.22 5.04
N GLY A 42 -15.41 -8.54 5.74
CA GLY A 42 -14.31 -7.82 5.09
C GLY A 42 -14.74 -6.50 4.51
N HIS A 43 -13.96 -5.99 3.55
CA HIS A 43 -14.32 -4.75 2.90
C HIS A 43 -14.29 -4.87 1.39
N PHE A 44 -15.09 -4.01 0.79
CA PHE A 44 -15.50 -4.13 -0.59
C PHE A 44 -14.82 -3.10 -1.48
N TYR A 45 -14.33 -3.58 -2.62
CA TYR A 45 -13.65 -2.81 -3.66
C TYR A 45 -13.54 -3.68 -4.91
N THR A 46 -13.40 -3.06 -6.09
CA THR A 46 -13.39 -3.79 -7.37
C THR A 46 -12.31 -3.30 -8.33
N HIS A 47 -11.50 -2.32 -7.94
CA HIS A 47 -10.57 -1.63 -8.83
C HIS A 47 -9.34 -2.46 -9.24
N LEU A 48 -9.03 -3.55 -8.53
CA LEU A 48 -8.07 -4.58 -8.98
C LEU A 48 -8.70 -5.60 -9.93
N GLY A 49 -10.04 -5.69 -9.95
CA GLY A 49 -10.79 -6.64 -10.76
C GLY A 49 -11.92 -7.28 -9.95
N ALA A 50 -13.06 -7.47 -10.60
CA ALA A 50 -14.16 -8.27 -10.09
C ALA A 50 -14.91 -8.95 -11.26
N ALA A 51 -15.62 -10.03 -10.96
CA ALA A 51 -16.42 -10.80 -11.92
C ALA A 51 -17.52 -11.62 -11.21
N PRO A 52 -18.57 -12.11 -11.92
CA PRO A 52 -19.60 -12.97 -11.33
C PRO A 52 -19.11 -14.38 -11.00
N SER A 53 -18.06 -14.88 -11.67
CA SER A 53 -17.49 -16.22 -11.47
C SER A 53 -15.98 -16.24 -11.70
N ILE A 54 -15.31 -17.31 -11.24
CA ILE A 54 -13.88 -17.53 -11.50
C ILE A 54 -13.60 -17.67 -13.00
N ALA A 55 -14.48 -18.35 -13.74
CA ALA A 55 -14.36 -18.51 -15.18
C ALA A 55 -14.45 -17.16 -15.91
N SER A 56 -15.43 -16.32 -15.56
CA SER A 56 -15.56 -14.97 -16.11
C SER A 56 -14.36 -14.09 -15.77
N LEU A 57 -13.81 -14.22 -14.54
CA LEU A 57 -12.62 -13.50 -14.14
C LEU A 57 -11.38 -13.93 -14.93
N ARG A 58 -11.22 -15.25 -15.12
CA ARG A 58 -10.17 -15.83 -15.97
C ARG A 58 -10.26 -15.24 -17.37
N ASN A 59 -11.40 -15.37 -18.04
CA ASN A 59 -11.58 -14.86 -19.39
C ASN A 59 -11.24 -13.37 -19.49
N LYS A 60 -11.67 -12.56 -18.51
CA LYS A 60 -11.33 -11.14 -18.44
C LYS A 60 -9.81 -10.91 -18.41
N PHE A 61 -9.08 -11.59 -17.53
CA PHE A 61 -7.63 -11.41 -17.42
C PHE A 61 -6.87 -12.03 -18.60
N GLU A 62 -7.34 -13.14 -19.17
CA GLU A 62 -6.74 -13.71 -20.38
C GLU A 62 -6.89 -12.78 -21.58
N SER A 63 -8.07 -12.17 -21.77
CA SER A 63 -8.28 -11.15 -22.80
C SER A 63 -7.47 -9.86 -22.55
N GLN A 64 -7.36 -9.44 -21.29
CA GLN A 64 -6.68 -8.20 -20.90
C GLN A 64 -5.14 -8.30 -21.01
N THR A 65 -4.58 -9.49 -20.77
CA THR A 65 -3.11 -9.69 -20.66
C THR A 65 -2.51 -10.54 -21.77
N GLY A 66 -3.33 -11.32 -22.48
CA GLY A 66 -2.87 -12.30 -23.46
C GLY A 66 -2.34 -13.60 -22.85
N PHE A 67 -2.10 -13.67 -21.54
CA PHE A 67 -1.71 -14.92 -20.87
C PHE A 67 -2.89 -15.87 -20.80
N LYS A 68 -2.68 -17.14 -21.18
CA LYS A 68 -3.74 -18.17 -21.22
C LYS A 68 -3.33 -19.43 -20.46
N GLY A 69 -4.32 -20.20 -20.02
CA GLY A 69 -4.10 -21.52 -19.43
C GLY A 69 -3.19 -21.45 -18.20
N ASN A 70 -2.13 -22.26 -18.19
CA ASN A 70 -1.20 -22.38 -17.05
C ASN A 70 -0.38 -21.11 -16.79
N ALA A 71 -0.36 -20.14 -17.72
CA ALA A 71 0.26 -18.84 -17.48
C ALA A 71 -0.50 -17.98 -16.47
N LEU A 72 -1.80 -18.26 -16.24
CA LEU A 72 -2.66 -17.55 -15.31
C LEU A 72 -3.16 -18.50 -14.20
N ARG A 73 -2.74 -18.26 -12.97
CA ARG A 73 -3.21 -18.97 -11.78
C ARG A 73 -4.19 -18.10 -10.99
N ILE A 74 -5.26 -18.71 -10.46
CA ILE A 74 -6.22 -18.03 -9.59
C ILE A 74 -6.30 -18.82 -8.28
N GLU A 75 -6.00 -18.18 -7.17
CA GLU A 75 -6.08 -18.74 -5.83
C GLU A 75 -7.20 -18.09 -5.03
N LYS A 76 -8.14 -18.89 -4.54
CA LYS A 76 -9.20 -18.41 -3.67
C LYS A 76 -8.71 -18.41 -2.22
N VAL A 77 -8.92 -17.31 -1.54
CA VAL A 77 -8.63 -17.15 -0.12
C VAL A 77 -9.89 -16.82 0.66
N ILE A 78 -9.89 -17.22 1.93
CA ILE A 78 -10.99 -17.01 2.86
C ILE A 78 -10.50 -16.05 3.94
N GLU A 79 -11.28 -15.01 4.21
CA GLU A 79 -11.00 -14.10 5.30
C GLU A 79 -11.32 -14.76 6.64
N THR A 80 -10.43 -14.59 7.60
CA THR A 80 -10.55 -15.17 8.94
C THR A 80 -10.40 -14.07 9.98
N ARG A 81 -11.03 -14.22 11.14
CA ARG A 81 -10.91 -13.25 12.26
C ARG A 81 -9.57 -13.30 13.00
N ASN A 82 -8.70 -14.24 12.65
CA ASN A 82 -7.46 -14.53 13.38
C ASN A 82 -6.25 -14.11 12.55
N GLU A 83 -5.58 -13.06 13.00
CA GLU A 83 -4.29 -12.64 12.46
C GLU A 83 -3.20 -13.72 12.66
N GLY A 84 -2.42 -14.00 11.61
CA GLY A 84 -1.21 -14.81 11.70
C GLY A 84 -0.05 -14.03 12.34
N LYS A 85 0.16 -14.22 13.64
CA LYS A 85 1.25 -13.57 14.41
C LYS A 85 1.86 -14.52 15.43
N SER A 86 3.11 -14.23 15.82
CA SER A 86 3.77 -14.85 16.97
C SER A 86 3.09 -14.44 18.30
N GLU A 87 3.46 -15.10 19.39
CA GLU A 87 3.06 -14.70 20.76
C GLU A 87 3.45 -13.27 21.10
N THR A 88 4.60 -12.81 20.59
CA THR A 88 5.10 -11.45 20.74
C THR A 88 4.42 -10.44 19.80
N GLY A 89 3.50 -10.89 18.94
CA GLY A 89 2.76 -10.05 18.01
C GLY A 89 3.53 -9.64 16.75
N CYS A 90 4.50 -10.46 16.33
CA CYS A 90 5.28 -10.26 15.10
C CYS A 90 4.68 -11.06 13.93
N PRO A 91 4.83 -10.61 12.67
CA PRO A 91 4.23 -11.28 11.52
C PRO A 91 4.67 -12.73 11.36
N LEU A 92 3.70 -13.62 11.12
CA LEU A 92 3.96 -15.04 10.90
C LEU A 92 3.15 -15.58 9.72
N ALA A 93 3.83 -16.27 8.81
CA ALA A 93 3.19 -16.99 7.72
C ALA A 93 2.75 -18.38 8.19
N LYS A 94 1.49 -18.76 7.93
CA LYS A 94 0.95 -20.11 8.11
C LYS A 94 0.92 -20.90 6.80
N TRP A 95 0.66 -20.20 5.69
CA TRP A 95 0.67 -20.76 4.35
C TRP A 95 1.49 -19.88 3.43
N VAL A 96 2.22 -20.48 2.49
CA VAL A 96 3.09 -19.74 1.58
C VAL A 96 2.76 -20.12 0.14
N ILE A 97 2.22 -19.16 -0.61
CA ILE A 97 2.02 -19.29 -2.05
C ILE A 97 3.35 -18.96 -2.75
N ARG A 98 3.84 -19.91 -3.53
CA ARG A 98 5.04 -19.80 -4.39
C ARG A 98 4.61 -19.93 -5.84
N ARG A 99 5.39 -19.31 -6.75
CA ARG A 99 5.29 -19.54 -8.19
C ARG A 99 5.38 -21.05 -8.45
N SER A 100 4.39 -21.62 -9.13
CA SER A 100 4.33 -23.06 -9.39
C SER A 100 5.37 -23.51 -10.42
N SER A 101 5.61 -22.68 -11.44
CA SER A 101 6.58 -22.96 -12.50
C SER A 101 6.98 -21.66 -13.23
N PRO A 102 8.05 -21.67 -14.05
CA PRO A 102 8.38 -20.56 -14.95
C PRO A 102 7.30 -20.25 -15.99
N SER A 103 6.40 -21.20 -16.29
CA SER A 103 5.28 -20.97 -17.21
C SER A 103 4.16 -20.15 -16.57
N GLU A 104 3.99 -20.20 -15.24
CA GLU A 104 3.10 -19.30 -14.51
C GLU A 104 3.63 -17.85 -14.61
N LYS A 105 2.85 -16.95 -15.22
CA LYS A 105 3.21 -15.52 -15.41
C LYS A 105 2.44 -14.59 -14.49
N LEU A 106 1.18 -14.93 -14.21
CA LEU A 106 0.27 -14.11 -13.44
C LEU A 106 -0.46 -14.96 -12.39
N LEU A 107 -0.44 -14.51 -11.14
CA LEU A 107 -1.25 -15.05 -10.06
C LEU A 107 -2.29 -14.01 -9.64
N LEU A 108 -3.56 -14.40 -9.61
CA LEU A 108 -4.65 -13.64 -9.01
C LEU A 108 -5.04 -14.29 -7.70
N VAL A 109 -4.99 -13.55 -6.60
CA VAL A 109 -5.57 -13.97 -5.33
C VAL A 109 -6.94 -13.32 -5.22
N VAL A 110 -7.98 -14.10 -4.91
CA VAL A 110 -9.37 -13.65 -4.97
C VAL A 110 -10.18 -14.02 -3.74
N LYS A 111 -11.16 -13.18 -3.40
CA LYS A 111 -12.19 -13.46 -2.41
C LYS A 111 -13.54 -13.68 -3.09
N THR A 112 -14.36 -14.53 -2.49
CA THR A 112 -15.77 -14.69 -2.88
C THR A 112 -16.62 -13.92 -1.88
N ARG A 113 -17.45 -12.99 -2.37
CA ARG A 113 -18.50 -12.39 -1.56
C ARG A 113 -19.64 -13.39 -1.41
N GLU A 114 -19.81 -13.89 -0.20
CA GLU A 114 -20.84 -14.88 0.12
C GLU A 114 -22.24 -14.32 -0.14
N ASN A 115 -23.16 -15.17 -0.62
CA ASN A 115 -24.54 -14.80 -0.93
C ASN A 115 -24.75 -13.78 -2.07
N HIS A 116 -23.68 -13.31 -2.72
CA HIS A 116 -23.81 -12.50 -3.93
C HIS A 116 -23.90 -13.35 -5.20
N ASN A 117 -24.71 -12.88 -6.14
CA ASN A 117 -24.86 -13.41 -7.50
C ASN A 117 -24.64 -12.34 -8.59
N CYS A 118 -24.16 -11.15 -8.22
CA CYS A 118 -23.87 -10.06 -9.14
C CYS A 118 -22.48 -10.16 -9.80
N ASP A 119 -22.20 -9.27 -10.75
CA ASP A 119 -20.92 -9.15 -11.46
C ASP A 119 -19.71 -8.81 -10.57
N GLN A 120 -19.96 -8.55 -9.30
CA GLN A 120 -18.96 -8.18 -8.32
C GLN A 120 -18.76 -9.28 -7.27
N ARG A 121 -19.24 -10.51 -7.52
CA ARG A 121 -19.18 -11.65 -6.57
C ARG A 121 -17.76 -12.09 -6.25
N ILE A 122 -16.92 -12.25 -7.27
CA ILE A 122 -15.50 -12.58 -7.11
C ILE A 122 -14.72 -11.28 -7.19
N VAL A 123 -13.87 -11.02 -6.19
CA VAL A 123 -13.07 -9.80 -6.10
C VAL A 123 -11.59 -10.17 -6.05
N VAL A 124 -10.78 -9.53 -6.89
CA VAL A 124 -9.32 -9.65 -6.88
C VAL A 124 -8.74 -8.83 -5.74
N VAL A 125 -7.89 -9.45 -4.92
CA VAL A 125 -7.29 -8.82 -3.75
C VAL A 125 -5.78 -8.63 -3.87
N VAL A 126 -5.12 -9.54 -4.61
CA VAL A 126 -3.71 -9.39 -5.00
C VAL A 126 -3.54 -9.86 -6.45
N ILE A 127 -2.70 -9.16 -7.19
CA ILE A 127 -2.17 -9.59 -8.49
C ILE A 127 -0.66 -9.71 -8.35
N VAL A 128 -0.07 -10.84 -8.75
CA VAL A 128 1.39 -11.00 -8.84
C VAL A 128 1.77 -11.26 -10.28
N ALA A 129 2.50 -10.34 -10.90
CA ALA A 129 3.22 -10.57 -12.14
C ALA A 129 4.62 -11.10 -11.78
N TRP A 130 4.85 -12.39 -12.01
CA TRP A 130 6.09 -13.04 -11.60
C TRP A 130 7.33 -12.51 -12.33
N ASP A 131 7.14 -12.11 -13.59
CA ASP A 131 8.16 -11.51 -14.46
C ASP A 131 7.81 -10.02 -14.71
N GLY A 132 7.59 -9.26 -13.63
CA GLY A 132 7.13 -7.87 -13.71
C GLY A 132 8.19 -6.88 -14.19
N LEU A 133 9.43 -7.06 -13.75
CA LEU A 133 10.61 -6.39 -14.32
C LEU A 133 11.48 -7.40 -15.05
N PRO A 134 12.13 -7.00 -16.16
CA PRO A 134 13.22 -7.76 -16.75
C PRO A 134 14.30 -8.04 -15.70
N ALA A 135 14.88 -9.24 -15.73
CA ALA A 135 15.84 -9.67 -14.72
C ALA A 135 17.07 -8.75 -14.63
N ASN A 136 17.59 -8.29 -15.76
CA ASN A 136 18.72 -7.35 -15.81
C ASN A 136 18.37 -5.99 -15.19
N GLU A 137 17.19 -5.42 -15.50
CA GLU A 137 16.74 -4.17 -14.88
C GLU A 137 16.55 -4.33 -13.36
N ALA A 138 16.15 -5.53 -12.93
CA ALA A 138 15.96 -5.84 -11.53
C ALA A 138 17.28 -6.06 -10.78
N ASP A 139 18.28 -6.67 -11.41
CA ASP A 139 19.65 -6.80 -10.91
C ASP A 139 20.30 -5.40 -10.77
N ASP A 140 20.24 -4.58 -11.82
CA ASP A 140 20.79 -3.21 -11.83
C ASP A 140 20.16 -2.37 -10.71
N LEU A 141 18.84 -2.45 -10.54
CA LEU A 141 18.12 -1.71 -9.51
C LEU A 141 18.46 -2.20 -8.10
N TYR A 142 18.68 -3.50 -7.90
CA TYR A 142 19.12 -4.04 -6.62
C TYR A 142 20.53 -3.55 -6.25
N ASP A 143 21.47 -3.62 -7.20
CA ASP A 143 22.86 -3.21 -6.99
C ASP A 143 22.94 -1.70 -6.73
N PHE A 144 22.25 -0.89 -7.54
CA PHE A 144 22.16 0.55 -7.34
C PHE A 144 21.58 0.90 -5.97
N MET A 145 20.42 0.33 -5.62
CA MET A 145 19.72 0.68 -4.37
C MET A 145 20.51 0.23 -3.14
N SER A 146 21.00 -1.02 -3.12
CA SER A 146 21.75 -1.59 -1.99
C SER A 146 23.01 -0.77 -1.67
N LYS A 147 23.79 -0.42 -2.70
CA LYS A 147 25.02 0.37 -2.57
C LYS A 147 24.73 1.80 -2.14
N ASN A 148 23.79 2.48 -2.79
CA ASN A 148 23.65 3.92 -2.61
C ASN A 148 22.85 4.29 -1.37
N GLN A 149 21.74 3.61 -1.07
CA GLN A 149 20.89 4.04 0.05
C GLN A 149 21.48 3.68 1.41
N SER A 150 22.31 2.64 1.48
CA SER A 150 23.04 2.32 2.72
C SER A 150 24.09 3.37 3.08
N ASN A 151 24.63 4.08 2.08
CA ASN A 151 25.72 5.05 2.25
C ASN A 151 25.23 6.50 2.28
N PHE A 152 24.20 6.83 1.50
CA PHE A 152 23.77 8.21 1.24
C PHE A 152 22.29 8.50 1.55
N GLY A 153 21.51 7.47 1.86
CA GLY A 153 20.09 7.59 2.14
C GLY A 153 19.79 7.97 3.58
N ASP A 154 18.70 8.71 3.80
CA ASP A 154 18.19 9.04 5.14
C ASP A 154 17.10 8.04 5.58
N PRO A 155 17.35 7.19 6.60
CA PRO A 155 16.36 6.26 7.11
C PRO A 155 15.10 6.94 7.66
N VAL A 156 13.94 6.40 7.31
CA VAL A 156 12.64 6.86 7.83
C VAL A 156 12.09 5.83 8.82
N LYS A 157 11.86 6.25 10.07
CA LYS A 157 11.17 5.43 11.07
C LYS A 157 9.68 5.33 10.73
N ARG A 158 9.19 4.10 10.50
CA ARG A 158 7.76 3.82 10.27
C ARG A 158 7.11 3.22 11.50
N GLY A 159 5.81 3.48 11.69
CA GLY A 159 5.03 2.90 12.78
C GLY A 159 4.99 1.36 12.77
N CYS A 160 5.10 0.75 11.58
CA CYS A 160 5.14 -0.71 11.39
C CYS A 160 6.55 -1.33 11.57
N SER A 161 7.56 -0.56 12.00
CA SER A 161 8.92 -1.08 12.22
C SER A 161 9.04 -1.98 13.46
N SER A 162 8.06 -1.97 14.36
CA SER A 162 8.07 -2.78 15.57
C SER A 162 6.66 -3.26 15.91
N ASN A 163 6.57 -4.27 16.77
CA ASN A 163 5.30 -4.76 17.31
C ASN A 163 4.62 -3.67 18.17
N ARG A 164 3.35 -3.89 18.53
CA ARG A 164 2.57 -2.89 19.30
C ARG A 164 3.23 -2.51 20.64
N LYS A 165 3.93 -3.45 21.28
CA LYS A 165 4.64 -3.22 22.55
C LYS A 165 6.01 -2.54 22.38
N LYS A 166 6.51 -2.41 21.14
CA LYS A 166 7.85 -1.91 20.80
C LYS A 166 8.99 -2.67 21.48
N THR A 167 8.85 -3.98 21.59
CA THR A 167 9.79 -4.87 22.30
C THR A 167 10.48 -5.88 21.40
N CYS A 168 10.12 -5.96 20.11
CA CYS A 168 10.72 -6.94 19.21
C CYS A 168 12.00 -6.40 18.53
N SER A 169 12.92 -7.31 18.26
CA SER A 169 14.14 -7.06 17.48
C SER A 169 14.02 -7.52 16.02
N CYS A 170 12.82 -7.42 15.43
CA CYS A 170 12.57 -7.92 14.06
C CYS A 170 13.38 -7.20 12.96
N GLN A 171 13.89 -6.00 13.24
CA GLN A 171 14.82 -5.32 12.33
C GLN A 171 16.28 -5.73 12.57
N GLY A 172 16.59 -6.47 13.63
CA GLY A 172 17.94 -6.67 14.14
C GLY A 172 18.32 -5.62 15.20
N ASP A 173 19.21 -6.01 16.11
CA ASP A 173 19.65 -5.15 17.22
C ASP A 173 20.80 -4.21 16.85
N ASN A 174 21.57 -4.55 15.81
CA ASN A 174 22.67 -3.71 15.33
C ASN A 174 22.12 -2.59 14.41
N PRO A 175 22.25 -1.31 14.81
CA PRO A 175 21.77 -0.19 14.02
C PRO A 175 22.46 -0.04 12.66
N GLU A 176 23.62 -0.65 12.41
CA GLU A 176 24.37 -0.60 11.15
C GLU A 176 23.93 -1.65 10.13
N SER A 177 23.41 -2.78 10.59
CA SER A 177 22.91 -3.86 9.72
C SER A 177 21.39 -3.97 9.72
N SER A 178 20.70 -3.28 10.63
CA SER A 178 19.25 -3.43 10.81
C SER A 178 18.45 -3.18 9.54
N GLY A 179 17.33 -3.89 9.41
CA GLY A 179 16.30 -3.64 8.40
C GLY A 179 15.83 -2.19 8.45
N VAL A 180 15.70 -1.58 7.28
CA VAL A 180 15.53 -0.13 7.15
C VAL A 180 14.57 0.23 6.02
N SER A 181 13.92 1.38 6.14
CA SER A 181 13.13 1.97 5.06
C SER A 181 13.57 3.38 4.72
N PHE A 182 13.54 3.73 3.44
CA PHE A 182 13.80 5.06 2.89
C PHE A 182 12.55 5.52 2.13
N SER A 183 12.18 6.80 2.18
CA SER A 183 10.98 7.30 1.49
C SER A 183 11.27 8.54 0.66
N PHE A 184 10.88 8.48 -0.60
CA PHE A 184 11.06 9.52 -1.61
C PHE A 184 9.71 9.97 -2.19
N GLY A 185 9.72 11.11 -2.88
CA GLY A 185 8.54 11.71 -3.46
C GLY A 185 7.68 12.46 -2.46
N CYS A 186 6.41 12.66 -2.85
CA CYS A 186 5.40 13.35 -2.08
C CYS A 186 4.64 12.41 -1.14
N SER A 187 4.26 12.93 0.03
CA SER A 187 3.42 12.23 0.99
C SER A 187 2.41 13.19 1.59
N PHE A 188 1.22 12.68 1.91
CA PHE A 188 0.25 13.41 2.73
C PHE A 188 0.85 13.76 4.10
N SER A 189 0.60 15.00 4.52
CA SER A 189 0.89 15.53 5.83
C SER A 189 -0.40 16.02 6.47
N VAL A 190 -0.66 15.53 7.70
CA VAL A 190 -1.79 16.02 8.52
C VAL A 190 -1.61 17.52 8.81
N PHE A 191 -0.37 17.96 9.02
CA PHE A 191 -0.06 19.37 9.30
C PHE A 191 -0.52 20.26 8.16
N PHE A 192 -0.24 19.88 6.90
CA PHE A 192 -0.64 20.66 5.72
C PHE A 192 -2.04 20.34 5.19
N SER A 193 -2.67 19.27 5.69
CA SER A 193 -3.88 18.69 5.08
C SER A 193 -3.73 18.53 3.56
N GLY A 194 -2.55 18.04 3.14
CA GLY A 194 -2.09 18.07 1.75
C GLY A 194 -0.66 17.52 1.65
N CYS A 195 0.08 17.91 0.61
CA CYS A 195 1.46 17.46 0.41
C CYS A 195 2.41 17.96 1.51
N LYS A 196 3.40 17.14 1.90
CA LYS A 196 4.50 17.54 2.81
C LYS A 196 5.31 18.74 2.31
N PHE A 197 5.31 18.98 0.99
CA PHE A 197 6.05 20.07 0.35
C PHE A 197 5.23 21.36 0.18
N ALA A 198 4.07 21.50 0.82
CA ALA A 198 3.21 22.68 0.66
C ALA A 198 3.88 24.03 1.02
N ARG A 199 4.99 24.03 1.77
CA ARG A 199 5.78 25.23 2.10
C ARG A 199 7.13 25.30 1.38
N SER A 200 7.47 24.28 0.60
CA SER A 200 8.77 24.20 -0.07
C SER A 200 8.75 25.07 -1.32
N LYS A 201 9.68 26.01 -1.42
CA LYS A 201 9.92 26.75 -2.68
C LYS A 201 10.47 25.83 -3.75
N ASP A 202 11.33 24.91 -3.34
CA ASP A 202 11.88 23.84 -4.16
C ASP A 202 11.65 22.50 -3.44
N ALA A 203 10.91 21.60 -4.08
CA ALA A 203 10.46 20.35 -3.50
C ALA A 203 11.47 19.23 -3.79
N LYS A 204 12.45 19.07 -2.90
CA LYS A 204 13.42 17.98 -2.95
C LYS A 204 12.76 16.62 -2.67
N LYS A 205 12.25 15.98 -3.72
CA LYS A 205 11.57 14.68 -3.66
C LYS A 205 12.52 13.52 -3.34
N PHE A 206 13.79 13.66 -3.75
CA PHE A 206 14.82 12.64 -3.57
C PHE A 206 15.92 13.19 -2.66
N ASN A 207 15.68 13.16 -1.35
CA ASN A 207 16.67 13.63 -0.39
C ASN A 207 17.68 12.53 -0.09
N VAL A 208 18.89 12.69 -0.60
CA VAL A 208 20.09 11.89 -0.28
C VAL A 208 21.26 12.84 -0.08
N SER A 209 22.29 12.41 0.65
CA SER A 209 23.41 13.30 1.00
C SER A 209 24.35 13.62 -0.17
N GLU A 210 24.34 12.80 -1.22
CA GLU A 210 25.23 12.90 -2.38
C GLU A 210 24.43 13.28 -3.65
N LEU A 211 24.78 14.41 -4.27
CA LEU A 211 24.01 14.98 -5.39
C LEU A 211 24.06 14.11 -6.65
N SER A 212 25.21 13.48 -6.94
CA SER A 212 25.34 12.57 -8.09
C SER A 212 24.38 11.37 -7.96
N VAL A 213 24.29 10.81 -6.76
CA VAL A 213 23.35 9.72 -6.41
C VAL A 213 21.90 10.19 -6.47
N GLN A 214 21.63 11.45 -6.11
CA GLN A 214 20.28 12.02 -6.24
C GLN A 214 19.80 11.98 -7.69
N SER A 215 20.61 12.47 -8.63
CA SER A 215 20.26 12.52 -10.05
C SER A 215 20.07 11.11 -10.65
N GLU A 216 20.93 10.17 -10.28
CA GLU A 216 20.81 8.78 -10.75
C GLU A 216 19.57 8.10 -10.15
N LEU A 217 19.27 8.33 -8.86
CA LEU A 217 18.07 7.82 -8.20
C LEU A 217 16.79 8.38 -8.83
N GLU A 218 16.79 9.66 -9.19
CA GLU A 218 15.69 10.30 -9.93
C GLU A 218 15.47 9.57 -11.25
N MET A 219 16.50 9.45 -12.09
CA MET A 219 16.44 8.77 -13.39
C MET A 219 15.97 7.30 -13.28
N CYS A 220 16.56 6.52 -12.36
CA CYS A 220 16.15 5.14 -12.11
C CYS A 220 14.68 5.07 -11.68
N THR A 221 14.22 6.01 -10.86
CA THR A 221 12.83 6.07 -10.43
C THR A 221 11.89 6.42 -11.58
N GLU A 222 12.30 7.27 -12.53
CA GLU A 222 11.48 7.59 -13.70
C GLU A 222 11.21 6.37 -14.57
N LEU A 223 12.26 5.62 -14.93
CA LEU A 223 12.15 4.40 -15.71
C LEU A 223 11.28 3.36 -15.00
N LEU A 224 11.52 3.17 -13.70
CA LEU A 224 10.75 2.25 -12.88
C LEU A 224 9.27 2.63 -12.84
N VAL A 225 8.96 3.90 -12.60
CA VAL A 225 7.58 4.42 -12.60
C VAL A 225 6.91 4.18 -13.93
N TYR A 226 7.61 4.37 -15.05
CA TYR A 226 7.05 4.11 -16.37
C TYR A 226 6.70 2.63 -16.56
N ARG A 227 7.65 1.72 -16.27
CA ARG A 227 7.41 0.26 -16.32
C ARG A 227 6.20 -0.13 -15.47
N MET A 228 6.13 0.38 -14.25
CA MET A 228 5.04 0.07 -13.31
C MET A 228 3.72 0.70 -13.72
N SER A 229 3.73 1.86 -14.38
CA SER A 229 2.53 2.50 -14.93
C SER A 229 1.92 1.67 -16.05
N VAL A 230 2.76 1.14 -16.95
CA VAL A 230 2.31 0.25 -18.04
C VAL A 230 1.72 -1.04 -17.47
N LEU A 231 2.41 -1.71 -16.54
CA LEU A 231 1.89 -2.90 -15.86
C LEU A 231 0.58 -2.62 -15.15
N LEU A 232 0.49 -1.52 -14.40
CA LEU A 232 -0.69 -1.14 -13.66
C LEU A 232 -1.89 -0.88 -14.61
N ARG A 233 -1.66 -0.16 -15.71
CA ARG A 233 -2.67 0.07 -16.75
C ARG A 233 -3.17 -1.24 -17.35
N THR A 234 -2.28 -2.21 -17.56
CA THR A 234 -2.63 -3.51 -18.13
C THR A 234 -3.29 -4.43 -17.12
N LEU A 235 -2.88 -4.47 -15.85
CA LEU A 235 -3.35 -5.46 -14.87
C LEU A 235 -4.54 -4.98 -14.04
N ALA A 236 -4.59 -3.68 -13.71
CA ALA A 236 -5.67 -3.08 -12.94
C ALA A 236 -6.07 -1.71 -13.52
N PRO A 237 -6.66 -1.70 -14.75
CA PRO A 237 -6.97 -0.47 -15.49
C PRO A 237 -7.87 0.49 -14.71
N THR A 238 -8.85 -0.02 -13.96
CA THR A 238 -9.75 0.81 -13.15
C THR A 238 -8.96 1.57 -12.08
N ALA A 239 -8.02 0.93 -11.40
CA ALA A 239 -7.18 1.57 -10.41
C ALA A 239 -6.18 2.55 -11.05
N TYR A 240 -5.57 2.19 -12.17
CA TYR A 240 -4.73 3.09 -12.96
C TYR A 240 -5.44 4.41 -13.27
N GLN A 241 -6.62 4.33 -13.90
CA GLN A 241 -7.45 5.48 -14.26
C GLN A 241 -7.80 6.34 -13.04
N THR A 242 -8.07 5.68 -11.93
CA THR A 242 -8.40 6.31 -10.65
C THR A 242 -7.22 7.11 -10.10
N MET A 243 -5.99 6.59 -10.20
CA MET A 243 -4.76 7.24 -9.72
C MET A 243 -4.38 8.46 -10.58
N ILE A 244 -4.61 8.39 -11.90
CA ILE A 244 -4.27 9.48 -12.84
C ILE A 244 -5.37 10.53 -13.03
N LYS A 245 -6.58 10.31 -12.48
CA LYS A 245 -7.76 11.17 -12.73
C LYS A 245 -7.53 12.66 -12.40
N ASN A 246 -6.73 12.98 -11.39
CA ASN A 246 -6.47 14.37 -10.99
C ASN A 246 -5.16 14.87 -11.60
N LYS A 247 -5.27 15.53 -12.77
CA LYS A 247 -4.13 16.06 -13.52
C LYS A 247 -3.53 17.33 -12.89
N GLU A 248 -4.29 18.04 -12.06
CA GLU A 248 -3.84 19.26 -11.37
C GLU A 248 -2.70 19.03 -10.38
N GLY A 249 -2.52 17.81 -9.86
CA GLY A 249 -1.48 17.49 -8.90
C GLY A 249 -0.22 16.89 -9.53
N VAL A 250 0.09 17.23 -10.79
CA VAL A 250 1.20 16.63 -11.54
C VAL A 250 2.55 16.84 -10.86
N GLU A 251 2.76 17.98 -10.20
CA GLU A 251 3.98 18.27 -9.43
C GLU A 251 4.10 17.33 -8.23
N CYS A 252 3.01 16.74 -7.74
CA CYS A 252 3.07 15.72 -6.70
C CYS A 252 3.38 14.31 -7.24
N ARG A 253 3.47 14.10 -8.56
CA ARG A 253 3.76 12.79 -9.15
C ARG A 253 5.26 12.53 -9.29
N LEU A 254 5.61 11.26 -9.37
CA LEU A 254 6.94 10.75 -9.69
C LEU A 254 7.01 10.41 -11.17
N GLY A 255 8.18 10.58 -11.79
CA GLY A 255 8.42 10.28 -13.21
C GLY A 255 7.76 11.26 -14.17
N CYS A 256 8.56 11.87 -15.03
CA CYS A 256 8.12 12.79 -16.09
C CYS A 256 8.59 12.30 -17.47
N LEU A 257 8.30 11.04 -17.82
CA LEU A 257 8.57 10.55 -19.16
C LEU A 257 7.50 11.06 -20.14
N SER A 258 7.95 11.58 -21.28
CA SER A 258 7.14 12.30 -22.30
C SER A 258 5.93 11.53 -22.85
N ASN A 259 5.89 10.22 -22.63
CA ASN A 259 4.84 9.32 -23.08
C ASN A 259 3.75 9.02 -22.01
N LEU A 260 3.85 9.58 -20.80
CA LEU A 260 2.82 9.53 -19.77
C LEU A 260 2.28 10.94 -19.52
N GLU A 261 0.98 11.16 -19.73
CA GLU A 261 0.34 12.45 -19.44
C GLU A 261 0.36 12.76 -17.93
N VAL A 262 0.11 11.75 -17.09
CA VAL A 262 0.19 11.83 -15.63
C VAL A 262 0.59 10.48 -15.08
N SER A 263 1.65 10.45 -14.26
CA SER A 263 2.04 9.24 -13.52
C SER A 263 1.04 8.91 -12.41
N PRO A 264 0.73 7.63 -12.16
CA PRO A 264 -0.15 7.22 -11.07
C PRO A 264 0.53 7.32 -9.69
N PHE A 265 1.86 7.41 -9.62
CA PHE A 265 2.60 7.34 -8.36
C PHE A 265 3.05 8.73 -7.89
N ALA A 266 3.01 8.96 -6.57
CA ALA A 266 3.44 10.20 -5.93
C ALA A 266 4.60 10.00 -4.95
N GLY A 267 4.72 8.80 -4.38
CA GLY A 267 5.79 8.44 -3.45
C GLY A 267 6.34 7.06 -3.74
N LEU A 268 7.59 6.87 -3.32
CA LEU A 268 8.34 5.61 -3.37
C LEU A 268 8.87 5.34 -1.97
N THR A 269 8.74 4.11 -1.47
CA THR A 269 9.43 3.67 -0.27
C THR A 269 10.28 2.46 -0.59
N LEU A 270 11.56 2.54 -0.27
CA LEU A 270 12.49 1.42 -0.34
C LEU A 270 12.54 0.73 1.01
N CYS A 271 12.42 -0.58 1.04
CA CYS A 271 12.47 -1.40 2.25
C CYS A 271 13.59 -2.44 2.09
N MET A 272 14.72 -2.25 2.76
CA MET A 272 15.85 -3.18 2.75
C MET A 272 15.81 -4.04 4.00
N ASP A 273 15.61 -5.35 3.84
CA ASP A 273 15.50 -6.33 4.93
C ASP A 273 14.45 -5.98 6.01
N PHE A 274 13.61 -4.99 5.73
CA PHE A 274 12.65 -4.43 6.65
C PHE A 274 11.52 -5.42 6.97
N CYS A 275 11.26 -5.61 8.26
CA CYS A 275 10.10 -6.30 8.77
C CYS A 275 8.95 -5.31 8.97
N ALA A 276 8.01 -5.24 8.04
CA ALA A 276 6.79 -4.48 8.25
C ALA A 276 5.83 -5.32 9.10
N HIS A 277 5.60 -4.90 10.34
CA HIS A 277 4.54 -5.46 11.17
C HIS A 277 3.17 -5.22 10.52
N ALA A 278 2.17 -6.01 10.93
CA ALA A 278 0.82 -5.91 10.41
C ALA A 278 0.32 -4.45 10.48
N HIS A 279 0.07 -3.87 9.32
CA HIS A 279 -0.42 -2.50 9.21
C HIS A 279 -1.29 -2.29 7.97
N ARG A 280 -1.95 -1.13 7.97
CA ARG A 280 -2.66 -0.57 6.83
C ARG A 280 -2.04 0.78 6.51
N ASP A 281 -1.81 1.08 5.25
CA ASP A 281 -1.29 2.39 4.85
C ASP A 281 -2.42 3.42 4.83
N ILE A 282 -2.93 3.83 6.00
CA ILE A 282 -4.13 4.65 6.19
C ILE A 282 -4.09 6.05 5.55
N ASN A 283 -2.96 6.48 5.02
CA ASN A 283 -2.78 7.76 4.32
C ASN A 283 -2.83 7.64 2.80
N ASN A 284 -2.80 6.41 2.29
CA ASN A 284 -3.08 6.10 0.90
C ASN A 284 -4.49 6.56 0.49
N MET A 285 -4.76 6.76 -0.79
CA MET A 285 -6.05 7.31 -1.25
C MET A 285 -7.27 6.32 -1.09
N GLU A 286 -8.51 6.78 -0.89
CA GLU A 286 -9.77 6.00 -0.61
C GLU A 286 -10.42 5.25 -1.81
N ASN A 287 -11.22 4.19 -1.64
CA ASN A 287 -11.50 3.17 -2.68
C ASN A 287 -10.26 2.33 -2.98
N GLY A 288 -9.57 2.00 -1.90
CA GLY A 288 -8.39 1.19 -1.90
C GLY A 288 -8.46 0.08 -0.87
N SER A 289 -9.26 -0.97 -1.10
CA SER A 289 -9.25 -2.33 -0.50
C SER A 289 -8.89 -2.65 0.94
N THR A 290 -9.79 -3.35 1.66
CA THR A 290 -9.58 -3.86 3.02
C THR A 290 -9.94 -5.31 3.20
N VAL A 291 -9.17 -5.96 4.08
CA VAL A 291 -9.55 -7.13 4.85
C VAL A 291 -8.68 -7.22 6.10
N ASP A 292 -9.30 -7.76 7.14
CA ASP A 292 -8.66 -8.21 8.37
C ASP A 292 -7.84 -9.48 8.01
N PRO A 293 -6.52 -9.52 8.27
CA PRO A 293 -5.61 -10.35 7.50
C PRO A 293 -6.07 -11.80 7.57
N MET A 294 -6.13 -12.39 6.38
CA MET A 294 -6.08 -13.82 6.17
C MET A 294 -5.12 -14.42 7.19
N GLY A 295 -5.52 -15.49 7.87
CA GLY A 295 -4.71 -16.19 8.87
C GLY A 295 -3.38 -16.70 8.33
N GLY A 296 -2.41 -15.82 8.11
CA GLY A 296 -1.04 -16.10 7.72
C GLY A 296 -0.81 -16.53 6.26
N VAL A 297 -1.61 -16.12 5.28
CA VAL A 297 -1.27 -16.39 3.85
C VAL A 297 -0.16 -15.44 3.41
N ALA A 298 1.00 -15.98 3.04
CA ALA A 298 2.15 -15.24 2.55
C ALA A 298 2.42 -15.51 1.07
N LEU A 299 2.97 -14.51 0.38
CA LEU A 299 3.44 -14.62 -1.00
C LEU A 299 4.97 -14.62 -1.01
N ALA A 300 5.57 -15.71 -1.49
CA ALA A 300 7.02 -15.81 -1.66
C ALA A 300 7.42 -15.22 -3.01
N LEU A 301 7.47 -13.89 -3.06
CA LEU A 301 7.80 -13.14 -4.26
C LEU A 301 9.27 -13.40 -4.70
N SER A 302 9.47 -13.56 -6.01
CA SER A 302 10.76 -13.78 -6.66
C SER A 302 11.42 -12.47 -7.08
N HIS A 303 12.72 -12.51 -7.39
CA HIS A 303 13.45 -11.37 -7.95
C HIS A 303 12.73 -10.81 -9.18
N GLY A 304 12.53 -9.49 -9.22
CA GLY A 304 11.87 -8.79 -10.34
C GLY A 304 10.34 -8.98 -10.43
N SER A 305 9.72 -9.76 -9.53
CA SER A 305 8.26 -9.87 -9.51
C SER A 305 7.59 -8.58 -9.07
N VAL A 306 6.38 -8.33 -9.53
CA VAL A 306 5.56 -7.17 -9.18
C VAL A 306 4.29 -7.66 -8.51
N LEU A 307 4.08 -7.25 -7.27
CA LEU A 307 2.82 -7.45 -6.56
C LEU A 307 2.01 -6.17 -6.59
N LEU A 308 0.76 -6.25 -7.05
CA LEU A 308 -0.26 -5.22 -6.91
C LEU A 308 -1.25 -5.67 -5.84
N GLU A 309 -1.25 -4.96 -4.73
CA GLU A 309 -2.27 -5.10 -3.71
C GLU A 309 -2.79 -3.72 -3.37
N CYS A 310 -3.84 -3.71 -2.58
CA CYS A 310 -4.40 -2.46 -2.17
C CYS A 310 -4.27 -2.29 -0.63
N ALA A 311 -3.07 -1.83 -0.28
CA ALA A 311 -2.53 -1.77 1.07
C ALA A 311 -3.18 -0.75 2.02
N ARG A 312 -3.95 0.22 1.48
CA ARG A 312 -4.64 1.21 2.35
C ARG A 312 -5.55 0.49 3.30
N HIS A 313 -6.17 -0.59 2.85
CA HIS A 313 -7.04 -1.26 3.72
C HIS A 313 -6.71 -2.80 3.91
N GLU A 314 -6.03 -3.54 3.03
CA GLU A 314 -5.68 -4.96 3.32
C GLU A 314 -4.63 -4.97 4.43
N LEU A 315 -4.90 -5.68 5.55
CA LEU A 315 -3.89 -5.83 6.59
C LEU A 315 -2.76 -6.69 6.03
N HIS A 316 -1.58 -6.13 5.93
CA HIS A 316 -0.43 -6.76 5.30
C HIS A 316 0.84 -6.57 6.15
N ALA A 317 1.82 -7.43 5.91
CA ALA A 317 3.06 -7.49 6.66
C ALA A 317 4.20 -8.08 5.82
N SER A 318 5.44 -7.94 6.30
CA SER A 318 6.57 -8.76 5.87
C SER A 318 7.22 -9.44 7.07
N THR A 319 7.51 -10.72 6.92
CA THR A 319 8.14 -11.54 7.97
C THR A 319 9.55 -11.06 8.27
N ALA A 320 9.97 -11.12 9.54
CA ALA A 320 11.34 -10.81 9.91
C ALA A 320 12.35 -11.76 9.23
N LEU A 321 13.54 -11.25 8.96
CA LEU A 321 14.68 -12.09 8.55
C LEU A 321 15.43 -12.55 9.79
N ARG A 322 16.08 -13.71 9.70
CA ARG A 322 16.96 -14.19 10.76
C ARG A 322 18.15 -13.25 10.96
N ASN A 323 18.78 -12.84 9.87
CA ASN A 323 19.97 -11.98 9.86
C ASN A 323 19.76 -10.80 8.88
N PRO A 324 19.03 -9.75 9.28
CA PRO A 324 18.88 -8.56 8.45
C PRO A 324 20.23 -7.84 8.28
N ASN A 325 20.55 -7.46 7.04
CA ASN A 325 21.77 -6.73 6.71
C ASN A 325 21.51 -5.73 5.57
N ARG A 326 21.20 -4.47 5.89
CA ARG A 326 20.94 -3.47 4.84
C ARG A 326 22.12 -3.19 3.90
N ALA A 327 23.37 -3.45 4.32
CA ALA A 327 24.55 -3.28 3.47
C ALA A 327 24.67 -4.40 2.40
N SER A 328 24.04 -5.55 2.64
CA SER A 328 23.89 -6.63 1.65
C SER A 328 22.53 -7.32 1.83
N PRO A 329 21.43 -6.64 1.45
CA PRO A 329 20.10 -7.00 1.89
C PRO A 329 19.64 -8.32 1.26
N SER A 330 19.15 -9.24 2.07
CA SER A 330 18.54 -10.49 1.57
C SER A 330 17.33 -10.20 0.68
N ARG A 331 16.60 -9.12 0.97
CA ARG A 331 15.55 -8.60 0.11
C ARG A 331 15.46 -7.07 0.12
N ILE A 332 15.25 -6.50 -1.06
CA ILE A 332 14.84 -5.10 -1.21
C ILE A 332 13.43 -5.08 -1.75
N ALA A 333 12.53 -4.33 -1.14
CA ALA A 333 11.20 -4.06 -1.67
C ALA A 333 11.06 -2.59 -2.04
N VAL A 334 10.83 -2.30 -3.32
CA VAL A 334 10.41 -0.95 -3.76
C VAL A 334 8.89 -0.89 -3.74
N VAL A 335 8.33 0.09 -3.02
CA VAL A 335 6.90 0.30 -2.79
C VAL A 335 6.48 1.63 -3.39
N LEU A 336 5.77 1.60 -4.52
CA LEU A 336 5.19 2.80 -5.16
C LEU A 336 3.75 3.02 -4.69
N TYR A 337 3.36 4.27 -4.46
CA TYR A 337 2.02 4.62 -3.97
C TYR A 337 1.62 6.06 -4.30
N GLN A 338 0.35 6.38 -4.03
CA GLN A 338 -0.20 7.72 -4.02
C GLN A 338 -0.96 7.95 -2.71
N HIS A 339 -0.63 9.02 -1.98
CA HIS A 339 -1.37 9.41 -0.77
C HIS A 339 -2.57 10.28 -1.11
N LYS A 340 -3.56 10.30 -0.20
CA LYS A 340 -4.75 11.15 -0.32
C LYS A 340 -4.37 12.63 -0.39
N MET A 341 -5.23 13.42 -1.04
CA MET A 341 -5.11 14.89 -1.10
C MET A 341 -3.83 15.43 -1.76
N LEU A 342 -3.13 14.62 -2.56
CA LEU A 342 -2.00 15.06 -3.40
C LEU A 342 -2.46 15.51 -4.80
N ASN A 343 -3.55 16.27 -4.86
CA ASN A 343 -4.27 16.56 -6.10
C ASN A 343 -4.25 18.03 -6.49
N LYS A 344 -3.52 18.87 -5.75
CA LYS A 344 -3.45 20.31 -5.96
C LYS A 344 -2.13 20.69 -6.61
N ARG A 345 -2.17 21.70 -7.46
CA ARG A 345 -1.00 22.34 -8.08
C ARG A 345 -0.01 22.83 -7.02
N ASN A 346 1.25 22.95 -7.39
CA ASN A 346 2.32 23.48 -6.54
C ASN A 346 2.32 22.88 -5.13
N HIS A 347 2.14 21.56 -5.03
CA HIS A 347 2.05 20.83 -3.75
C HIS A 347 0.97 21.34 -2.77
N GLY A 348 -0.03 22.09 -3.26
CA GLY A 348 -1.07 22.71 -2.46
C GLY A 348 -0.64 23.99 -1.73
N ALA A 349 0.45 24.65 -2.14
CA ALA A 349 0.99 25.84 -1.50
C ALA A 349 -0.06 26.95 -1.28
N GLU A 350 -0.94 27.19 -2.25
CA GLU A 350 -1.97 28.25 -2.17
C GLU A 350 -3.14 27.92 -1.23
N SER A 351 -3.38 26.63 -0.99
CA SER A 351 -4.44 26.13 -0.12
C SER A 351 -4.00 26.01 1.33
N TRP A 352 -2.70 26.08 1.58
CA TRP A 352 -2.14 26.00 2.91
C TRP A 352 -2.53 27.24 3.74
N GLY A 353 -2.91 27.03 5.01
CA GLY A 353 -3.39 28.08 5.91
C GLY A 353 -4.87 28.48 5.75
N LYS A 354 -5.55 28.07 4.67
CA LYS A 354 -6.95 28.44 4.38
C LYS A 354 -8.00 27.37 4.74
N ILE A 355 -7.57 26.18 5.19
CA ILE A 355 -8.47 25.07 5.53
C ILE A 355 -8.61 24.98 7.07
N PRO A 356 -9.80 25.22 7.65
CA PRO A 356 -10.02 25.03 9.09
C PRO A 356 -9.79 23.56 9.49
N LYS A 357 -8.98 23.33 10.53
CA LYS A 357 -8.61 21.99 11.04
C LYS A 357 -9.80 21.06 11.31
N LEU A 358 -11.00 21.60 11.54
CA LEU A 358 -12.19 20.83 11.92
C LEU A 358 -13.01 20.22 10.77
N LYS A 359 -12.83 20.63 9.50
CA LYS A 359 -13.69 20.14 8.38
C LYS A 359 -13.20 18.87 7.68
N LEU A 360 -12.07 18.27 8.10
CA LEU A 360 -11.48 17.11 7.40
C LEU A 360 -12.15 15.75 7.71
N LEU A 361 -13.09 15.69 8.65
CA LEU A 361 -13.72 14.42 9.05
C LEU A 361 -14.91 13.99 8.18
N SER A 362 -15.40 14.83 7.26
CA SER A 362 -16.74 14.61 6.67
C SER A 362 -16.87 14.70 5.15
N LYS A 363 -15.80 14.61 4.36
CA LYS A 363 -15.93 14.66 2.89
C LYS A 363 -15.26 13.48 2.19
N SER A 364 -16.12 12.50 1.86
CA SER A 364 -15.89 11.41 0.92
C SER A 364 -15.44 11.98 -0.43
N PHE A 365 -14.17 11.80 -0.76
CA PHE A 365 -13.66 12.04 -2.11
C PHE A 365 -12.71 10.89 -2.51
N PHE A 366 -13.19 10.10 -3.47
CA PHE A 366 -12.56 8.97 -4.18
C PHE A 366 -11.03 9.05 -4.36
N LYS A 367 -10.35 7.89 -4.37
CA LYS A 367 -9.47 7.27 -5.42
C LYS A 367 -8.42 6.31 -4.80
N THR A 368 -8.09 5.17 -5.40
CA THR A 368 -7.31 4.00 -4.91
C THR A 368 -5.81 4.22 -4.59
N ALA A 369 -5.18 3.36 -3.76
CA ALA A 369 -3.73 3.17 -3.76
C ALA A 369 -3.34 1.72 -3.98
N ILE A 370 -2.56 1.48 -5.02
CA ILE A 370 -1.90 0.21 -5.24
C ILE A 370 -0.48 0.32 -4.74
N VAL A 371 -0.09 -0.63 -3.89
CA VAL A 371 1.32 -0.88 -3.60
C VAL A 371 1.82 -1.79 -4.70
N CYS A 372 2.72 -1.25 -5.53
CA CYS A 372 3.59 -2.08 -6.35
C CYS A 372 4.78 -2.47 -5.50
N ARG A 373 4.93 -3.76 -5.15
CA ARG A 373 6.10 -4.26 -4.42
C ARG A 373 6.98 -5.07 -5.36
N ILE A 374 8.22 -4.62 -5.52
CA ILE A 374 9.23 -5.36 -6.28
C ILE A 374 10.27 -5.91 -5.31
N PRO A 375 10.30 -7.22 -5.05
CA PRO A 375 11.34 -7.84 -4.27
C PRO A 375 12.52 -8.16 -5.16
N PHE A 376 13.69 -7.77 -4.70
CA PHE A 376 14.96 -8.22 -5.22
C PHE A 376 15.58 -9.16 -4.21
N ARG A 377 16.28 -10.20 -4.65
CA ARG A 377 17.08 -11.07 -3.78
C ARG A 377 18.45 -11.21 -4.39
N LYS A 378 19.46 -11.32 -3.54
CA LYS A 378 20.79 -11.79 -3.95
C LYS A 378 20.64 -13.21 -4.50
N HIS A 379 21.16 -13.46 -5.70
CA HIS A 379 21.22 -14.80 -6.28
C HIS A 379 21.88 -15.79 -5.30
N PRO A 380 21.40 -17.04 -5.27
CA PRO A 380 22.01 -18.05 -6.14
C PRO A 380 20.98 -18.66 -7.08
N ARG A 381 21.38 -18.98 -8.31
CA ARG A 381 20.59 -19.86 -9.20
C ARG A 381 20.42 -21.28 -8.66
N ASN A 382 21.09 -21.64 -7.55
CA ASN A 382 21.01 -22.95 -6.91
C ASN A 382 21.14 -22.80 -5.38
N SER A 383 20.02 -22.83 -4.67
CA SER A 383 20.01 -23.22 -3.25
C SER A 383 18.66 -23.87 -2.94
N PRO A 384 18.65 -25.09 -2.37
CA PRO A 384 17.44 -25.86 -2.15
C PRO A 384 16.54 -25.18 -1.11
N GLY A 385 15.25 -25.50 -1.19
CA GLY A 385 14.16 -24.78 -0.55
C GLY A 385 14.36 -24.48 0.94
N PHE A 386 13.89 -23.28 1.33
CA PHE A 386 13.57 -22.98 2.72
C PHE A 386 12.47 -23.95 3.18
N SER A 387 12.86 -24.92 4.01
CA SER A 387 12.01 -25.69 4.93
C SER A 387 11.35 -24.78 5.96
#